data_AF-A0A3M1K7N6-F1
#
_entry.id   AF-A0A3M1K7N6-F1
#
_cell.length_a   1.000
_cell.length_b   1.000
_cell.length_c   1.000
_cell.angle_alpha   90.00
_cell.angle_beta   90.00
_cell.angle_gamma   90.00
#
_symmetry.space_group_name_H-M   'P 1'
#
loop_
_entity.id
_entity.type
_entity.pdbx_description
1 polymer ?
#
loop_
_entity_poly.entity_id
_entity_poly.type
_entity_poly.pdbx_seq_one_letter_code
_entity_poly.pdbx_strand_id
1 'polypeptide(L)'
;MRFSLRKWQVIRQASQPPSPPPEHSTPAVEVVTPGRSEHLLDARESIQVIAQCMLTGQVELSEGCLRIKVLLDHLSPDWAQDERLVIFETVYEQLKDFPTHSARKAQTKQETFRQDKQRWKIEDDNKEALLSAARVLMAELS
;
A
#
# COMPACT_ATOMS: atom_id res chain seq x y z
N MET A 1 26.09 7.00 3.08
CA MET A 1 25.18 7.92 3.79
C MET A 1 24.11 7.09 4.46
N ARG A 2 23.93 7.22 5.78
CA ARG A 2 23.03 6.41 6.61
C ARG A 2 21.68 7.13 6.75
N PHE A 3 20.59 6.52 6.30
CA PHE A 3 19.26 7.13 6.46
C PHE A 3 18.75 6.90 7.90
N SER A 4 18.49 8.02 8.59
CA SER A 4 18.18 8.12 10.01
C SER A 4 16.67 8.01 10.27
N LEU A 5 16.26 6.93 10.92
CA LEU A 5 14.92 6.71 11.49
C LEU A 5 14.68 7.60 12.72
N ARG A 6 14.35 8.88 12.51
CA ARG A 6 13.87 9.76 13.60
C ARG A 6 12.91 10.81 13.04
N LYS A 7 11.61 10.50 12.98
CA LYS A 7 10.53 11.52 12.92
C LYS A 7 9.10 10.98 13.15
N TRP A 8 8.92 10.13 14.16
CA TRP A 8 7.59 9.83 14.74
C TRP A 8 7.61 9.96 16.27
N GLN A 9 8.10 11.10 16.78
CA GLN A 9 8.24 11.30 18.23
C GLN A 9 7.83 12.71 18.71
N VAL A 10 6.84 13.34 18.06
CA VAL A 10 6.35 14.67 18.46
C VAL A 10 4.84 14.78 18.30
N ILE A 11 4.04 14.02 19.06
CA ILE A 11 2.73 14.46 19.58
C ILE A 11 2.45 13.69 20.88
N ARG A 12 2.97 14.15 22.02
CA ARG A 12 2.41 13.81 23.33
C ARG A 12 2.83 14.85 24.37
N GLN A 13 2.10 15.95 24.45
CA GLN A 13 2.02 16.76 25.66
C GLN A 13 0.69 17.53 25.72
N ALA A 14 0.01 17.36 26.85
CA ALA A 14 -1.11 18.12 27.41
C ALA A 14 -2.50 18.08 26.73
N SER A 15 -3.35 17.15 27.20
CA SER A 15 -4.76 17.38 27.55
C SER A 15 -5.25 16.20 28.39
N GLN A 16 -5.51 16.41 29.68
CA GLN A 16 -6.18 15.41 30.52
C GLN A 16 -7.63 15.22 30.00
N PRO A 17 -8.12 13.99 29.79
CA PRO A 17 -9.54 13.79 29.53
C PRO A 17 -10.36 14.05 30.81
N PRO A 18 -11.62 14.53 30.71
CA PRO A 18 -12.47 14.77 31.87
C PRO A 18 -12.81 13.45 32.59
N SER A 19 -12.98 13.52 33.91
CA SER A 19 -13.34 12.39 34.77
C SER A 19 -14.63 11.69 34.31
N PRO A 20 -14.72 10.35 34.37
CA PRO A 20 -15.92 9.63 33.97
C PRO A 20 -17.08 9.82 34.97
N PRO A 21 -18.35 9.85 34.51
CA PRO A 21 -19.53 9.82 35.38
C PRO A 21 -19.69 8.45 36.08
N PRO A 22 -20.44 8.37 37.19
CA PRO A 22 -20.51 7.18 38.03
C PRO A 22 -21.20 6.00 37.34
N GLU A 23 -20.76 4.83 37.77
CA GLU A 23 -20.94 3.49 37.22
C GLU A 23 -22.41 3.11 36.95
N HIS A 24 -22.72 2.92 35.67
CA HIS A 24 -23.71 1.93 35.24
C HIS A 24 -22.98 0.89 34.41
N SER A 25 -22.97 -0.35 34.90
CA SER A 25 -22.32 -1.52 34.32
C SER A 25 -22.69 -1.69 32.85
N THR A 26 -21.82 -1.20 31.98
CA THR A 26 -21.70 -1.69 30.60
C THR A 26 -20.52 -2.67 30.60
N PRO A 27 -20.68 -3.89 30.06
CA PRO A 27 -19.53 -4.79 29.96
C PRO A 27 -18.48 -4.12 29.07
N ALA A 28 -17.25 -4.05 29.57
CA ALA A 28 -16.11 -3.57 28.82
C ALA A 28 -16.01 -4.36 27.52
N VAL A 29 -16.25 -3.69 26.40
CA VAL A 29 -15.92 -4.23 25.08
C VAL A 29 -14.40 -4.28 25.04
N GLU A 30 -13.84 -5.47 25.25
CA GLU A 30 -12.41 -5.72 25.12
C GLU A 30 -12.04 -5.47 23.65
N VAL A 31 -11.43 -4.33 23.37
CA VAL A 31 -10.92 -4.00 22.04
C VAL A 31 -9.75 -4.95 21.78
N VAL A 32 -10.04 -6.11 21.19
CA VAL A 32 -9.05 -7.04 20.69
C VAL A 32 -8.23 -6.27 19.65
N THR A 33 -7.03 -5.87 20.04
CA THR A 33 -6.04 -5.32 19.11
C THR A 33 -5.34 -6.52 18.48
N PRO A 34 -5.45 -6.74 17.17
CA PRO A 34 -4.83 -7.90 16.55
C PRO A 34 -3.33 -7.94 16.83
N GLY A 35 -2.81 -9.14 17.06
CA GLY A 35 -1.37 -9.34 17.22
C GLY A 35 -0.64 -9.04 15.91
N ARG A 36 0.66 -8.68 15.98
CA ARG A 36 1.50 -8.44 14.79
C ARG A 36 1.36 -9.55 13.73
N SER A 37 1.20 -10.81 14.14
CA SER A 37 1.05 -11.95 13.24
C SER A 37 -0.25 -11.96 12.45
N GLU A 38 -1.36 -11.50 13.03
CA GLU A 38 -2.68 -11.45 12.39
C GLU A 38 -2.67 -10.40 11.26
N HIS A 39 -2.15 -9.20 11.54
CA HIS A 39 -1.95 -8.16 10.54
C HIS A 39 -1.02 -8.58 9.38
N LEU A 40 -0.07 -9.49 9.62
CA LEU A 40 0.80 -10.02 8.57
C LEU A 40 0.09 -11.08 7.71
N LEU A 41 -0.78 -11.89 8.30
CA LEU A 41 -1.63 -12.84 7.56
C LEU A 41 -2.58 -12.07 6.63
N ASP A 42 -3.23 -11.03 7.17
CA ASP A 42 -4.11 -10.14 6.40
C ASP A 42 -3.38 -9.53 5.19
N ALA A 43 -2.11 -9.14 5.36
CA ALA A 43 -1.30 -8.56 4.29
C ALA A 43 -0.94 -9.59 3.21
N ARG A 44 -0.60 -10.84 3.57
CA ARG A 44 -0.30 -11.91 2.59
C ARG A 44 -1.52 -12.26 1.77
N GLU A 45 -2.66 -12.46 2.42
CA GLU A 45 -3.93 -12.76 1.74
C GLU A 45 -4.35 -11.60 0.82
N SER A 46 -4.18 -10.35 1.29
CA SER A 46 -4.45 -9.16 0.48
C SER A 46 -3.56 -9.12 -0.78
N ILE A 47 -2.26 -9.41 -0.65
CA ILE A 47 -1.35 -9.46 -1.80
C ILE A 47 -1.78 -10.54 -2.79
N GLN A 48 -2.15 -11.73 -2.31
CA GLN A 48 -2.62 -12.81 -3.19
C GLN A 48 -3.86 -12.41 -3.99
N VAL A 49 -4.87 -11.81 -3.32
CA VAL A 49 -6.08 -11.34 -3.98
C VAL A 49 -5.76 -10.28 -5.04
N ILE A 50 -4.90 -9.31 -4.72
CA ILE A 50 -4.53 -8.25 -5.67
C ILE A 50 -3.74 -8.82 -6.85
N ALA A 51 -2.76 -9.70 -6.59
CA ALA A 51 -1.98 -10.35 -7.65
C ALA A 51 -2.89 -11.17 -8.57
N GLN A 52 -3.85 -11.91 -8.02
CA GLN A 52 -4.83 -12.64 -8.81
C GLN A 52 -5.69 -11.70 -9.67
N CYS A 53 -6.17 -10.59 -9.12
CA CYS A 53 -6.92 -9.57 -9.85
C CYS A 53 -6.10 -8.92 -10.96
N MET A 54 -4.80 -8.72 -10.77
CA MET A 54 -3.90 -8.22 -11.82
C MET A 54 -3.79 -9.23 -12.97
N LEU A 55 -3.63 -10.52 -12.65
CA LEU A 55 -3.52 -11.59 -13.65
C LEU A 55 -4.82 -11.81 -14.44
N THR A 56 -5.97 -11.60 -13.81
CA THR A 56 -7.29 -11.71 -14.45
C THR A 56 -7.76 -10.41 -15.11
N GLY A 57 -7.00 -9.31 -14.96
CA GLY A 57 -7.37 -8.00 -15.50
C GLY A 57 -8.58 -7.35 -14.80
N GLN A 58 -8.87 -7.74 -13.56
CA GLN A 58 -9.93 -7.13 -12.74
C GLN A 58 -9.51 -5.81 -12.10
N VAL A 59 -8.20 -5.50 -12.11
CA VAL A 59 -7.63 -4.23 -11.65
C VAL A 59 -6.58 -3.74 -12.65
N GLU A 60 -6.45 -2.42 -12.81
CA GLU A 60 -5.34 -1.81 -13.56
C GLU A 60 -4.01 -2.21 -12.92
N LEU A 61 -3.00 -2.52 -13.75
CA LEU A 61 -1.71 -3.00 -13.22
C LEU A 61 -0.99 -1.93 -12.42
N SER A 62 -1.11 -0.67 -12.82
CA SER A 62 -0.58 0.47 -12.08
C SER A 62 -1.16 0.55 -10.66
N GLU A 63 -2.45 0.28 -10.48
CA GLU A 63 -3.07 0.34 -9.17
C GLU A 63 -2.70 -0.86 -8.30
N GLY A 64 -2.79 -2.07 -8.88
CA GLY A 64 -2.40 -3.30 -8.18
C GLY A 64 -0.94 -3.24 -7.73
N CYS A 65 -0.06 -2.70 -8.56
CA CYS A 65 1.34 -2.46 -8.23
C CYS A 65 1.52 -1.56 -7.00
N LEU A 66 0.84 -0.40 -6.96
CA LEU A 66 0.97 0.53 -5.84
C LEU A 66 0.54 -0.11 -4.51
N ARG A 67 -0.55 -0.89 -4.52
CA ARG A 67 -1.04 -1.59 -3.33
C ARG A 67 -0.12 -2.72 -2.89
N ILE A 68 0.29 -3.58 -3.82
CA ILE A 68 1.22 -4.69 -3.54
C ILE A 68 2.51 -4.14 -2.95
N LYS A 69 3.09 -3.09 -3.53
CA LYS A 69 4.31 -2.47 -3.02
C LYS A 69 4.18 -2.07 -1.55
N VAL A 70 3.13 -1.34 -1.20
CA VAL A 70 2.89 -0.89 0.19
C VAL A 70 2.72 -2.08 1.15
N LEU A 71 2.06 -3.16 0.71
CA LEU A 71 1.88 -4.35 1.53
C LEU A 71 3.20 -5.14 1.69
N LEU A 72 4.01 -5.24 0.64
CA LEU A 72 5.32 -5.90 0.69
C LEU A 72 6.26 -5.18 1.67
N ASP A 73 6.26 -3.85 1.70
CA ASP A 73 7.03 -3.04 2.65
C ASP A 73 6.69 -3.36 4.12
N HIS A 74 5.47 -3.86 4.39
CA HIS A 74 5.04 -4.24 5.73
C HIS A 74 5.38 -5.70 6.11
N LEU A 75 5.63 -6.59 5.15
CA LEU A 75 5.85 -8.01 5.41
C LEU A 75 7.28 -8.31 5.90
N SER A 76 8.30 -7.97 5.11
CA SER A 76 9.72 -8.18 5.45
C SER A 76 10.62 -7.44 4.44
N PRO A 77 11.80 -6.94 4.86
CA PRO A 77 12.81 -6.40 3.94
C PRO A 77 13.26 -7.40 2.86
N ASP A 78 13.14 -8.71 3.10
CA ASP A 78 13.62 -9.75 2.17
C ASP A 78 12.87 -9.69 0.83
N TRP A 79 11.57 -9.36 0.84
CA TRP A 79 10.77 -9.23 -0.38
C TRP A 79 11.25 -8.07 -1.25
N ALA A 80 11.76 -7.00 -0.63
CA ALA A 80 12.31 -5.85 -1.34
C ALA A 80 13.66 -6.16 -2.00
N GLN A 81 14.34 -7.24 -1.59
CA GLN A 81 15.61 -7.68 -2.20
C GLN A 81 15.41 -8.72 -3.31
N ASP A 82 14.19 -9.24 -3.51
CA ASP A 82 13.91 -10.18 -4.58
C ASP A 82 13.89 -9.46 -5.94
N GLU A 83 14.88 -9.73 -6.79
CA GLU A 83 14.99 -9.15 -8.12
C GLU A 83 13.76 -9.43 -9.00
N ARG A 84 13.03 -10.52 -8.73
CA ARG A 84 11.78 -10.85 -9.45
C ARG A 84 10.65 -9.88 -9.11
N LEU A 85 10.74 -9.16 -8.01
CA LEU A 85 9.72 -8.25 -7.48
C LEU A 85 10.11 -6.77 -7.60
N VAL A 86 11.34 -6.46 -8.02
CA VAL A 86 11.87 -5.08 -8.16
C VAL A 86 11.02 -4.18 -9.06
N ILE A 87 10.23 -4.78 -9.96
CA ILE A 87 9.32 -4.04 -10.84
C ILE A 87 8.26 -3.27 -10.06
N PHE A 88 7.81 -3.79 -8.91
CA PHE A 88 6.82 -3.11 -8.08
C PHE A 88 7.37 -1.80 -7.50
N GLU A 89 8.62 -1.78 -7.05
CA GLU A 89 9.31 -0.56 -6.62
C GLU A 89 9.53 0.39 -7.80
N THR A 90 9.98 -0.14 -8.94
CA THR A 90 10.28 0.65 -10.14
C THR A 90 9.06 1.40 -10.66
N VAL A 91 7.89 0.74 -10.71
CA VAL A 91 6.64 1.36 -11.14
C VAL A 91 6.06 2.26 -10.04
N TYR A 92 6.20 1.89 -8.77
CA TYR A 92 5.81 2.76 -7.65
C TYR A 92 6.54 4.11 -7.69
N GLU A 93 7.85 4.11 -7.87
CA GLU A 93 8.65 5.33 -7.94
C GLU A 93 8.26 6.24 -9.11
N GLN A 94 7.79 5.66 -10.22
CA GLN A 94 7.28 6.43 -11.36
C GLN A 94 5.89 7.05 -11.08
N LEU A 95 5.09 6.44 -10.21
CA LEU A 95 3.69 6.80 -9.99
C LEU A 95 3.42 7.54 -8.66
N LYS A 96 4.31 7.46 -7.68
CA LYS A 96 4.09 7.99 -6.32
C LYS A 96 3.79 9.48 -6.24
N ASP A 97 4.33 10.26 -7.18
CA ASP A 97 4.18 11.72 -7.22
C ASP A 97 2.96 12.17 -8.04
N PHE A 98 2.16 11.22 -8.56
CA PHE A 98 0.93 11.55 -9.24
C PHE A 98 -0.07 12.14 -8.24
N PRO A 99 -0.79 13.21 -8.63
CA PRO A 99 -1.66 13.93 -7.72
C PRO A 99 -2.82 13.05 -7.26
N THR A 100 -2.96 12.93 -5.96
CA THR A 100 -4.09 12.25 -5.30
C THR A 100 -5.10 13.27 -4.76
N HIS A 101 -6.31 12.81 -4.50
CA HIS A 101 -7.35 13.56 -3.79
C HIS A 101 -7.58 15.00 -4.29
N SER A 102 -7.35 15.99 -3.43
CA SER A 102 -7.62 17.41 -3.67
C SER A 102 -6.75 18.01 -4.78
N ALA A 103 -5.52 17.52 -4.94
CA ALA A 103 -4.62 17.99 -5.99
C ALA A 103 -5.18 17.66 -7.38
N ARG A 104 -5.79 16.48 -7.55
CA ARG A 104 -6.43 16.09 -8.82
C ARG A 104 -7.67 16.93 -9.14
N LYS A 105 -8.44 17.34 -8.12
CA LYS A 105 -9.62 18.21 -8.31
C LYS A 105 -9.27 19.63 -8.77
N ALA A 106 -8.07 20.10 -8.46
CA ALA A 106 -7.58 21.41 -8.87
C ALA A 106 -6.99 21.43 -10.29
N GLN A 107 -6.86 20.27 -10.96
CA GLN A 107 -6.27 20.18 -12.28
C GLN A 107 -7.23 20.60 -13.39
N THR A 108 -6.65 21.14 -14.46
CA THR A 108 -7.37 21.33 -15.71
C THR A 108 -7.59 19.96 -16.37
N LYS A 109 -8.64 19.85 -17.20
CA LYS A 109 -8.90 18.63 -17.97
C LYS A 109 -7.70 18.19 -18.82
N GLN A 110 -6.94 19.16 -19.34
CA GLN A 110 -5.75 18.88 -20.14
C GLN A 110 -4.63 18.24 -19.31
N GLU A 111 -4.41 18.73 -18.09
CA GLU A 111 -3.40 18.17 -17.19
C GLU A 111 -3.79 16.77 -16.72
N THR A 112 -5.06 16.55 -16.36
CA THR A 112 -5.56 15.21 -16.03
C THR A 112 -5.37 14.24 -17.19
N PHE A 113 -5.73 14.64 -18.42
CA PHE A 113 -5.56 13.80 -19.61
C PHE A 113 -4.09 13.48 -19.90
N ARG A 114 -3.19 14.46 -19.75
CA ARG A 114 -1.74 14.27 -19.90
C ARG A 114 -1.21 13.22 -18.93
N GLN A 115 -1.66 13.28 -17.68
CA GLN A 115 -1.26 12.34 -16.63
C GLN A 115 -1.87 10.95 -16.84
N ASP A 116 -3.15 10.84 -17.21
CA ASP A 116 -3.75 9.55 -17.53
C ASP A 116 -3.02 8.87 -18.71
N LYS A 117 -2.64 9.63 -19.74
CA LYS A 117 -1.80 9.11 -20.83
C LYS A 117 -0.43 8.64 -20.35
N GLN A 118 0.18 9.37 -19.42
CA GLN A 118 1.46 8.96 -18.83
C GLN A 118 1.31 7.67 -18.01
N ARG A 119 0.23 7.53 -17.22
CA ARG A 119 -0.09 6.29 -16.49
C ARG A 119 -0.25 5.10 -17.44
N TRP A 120 -1.01 5.27 -18.52
CA TRP A 120 -1.18 4.21 -19.51
C TRP A 120 0.13 3.81 -20.17
N LYS A 121 1.00 4.78 -20.48
CA LYS A 121 2.32 4.48 -21.03
C LYS A 121 3.18 3.68 -20.06
N ILE A 122 3.27 4.11 -18.80
CA ILE A 122 4.02 3.39 -17.76
C ILE A 122 3.47 1.97 -17.59
N GLU A 123 2.15 1.83 -17.57
CA GLU A 123 1.49 0.53 -17.44
C GLU A 123 1.81 -0.40 -18.62
N ASP A 124 1.71 0.11 -19.86
CA ASP A 124 2.02 -0.66 -21.08
C ASP A 124 3.51 -1.06 -21.14
N ASP A 125 4.42 -0.12 -20.86
CA ASP A 125 5.86 -0.35 -20.89
C ASP A 125 6.32 -1.42 -19.87
N ASN A 126 5.58 -1.58 -18.75
CA ASN A 126 5.95 -2.48 -17.65
C ASN A 126 5.01 -3.69 -17.51
N LYS A 127 4.04 -3.86 -18.42
CA LYS A 127 2.95 -4.84 -18.30
C LYS A 127 3.44 -6.26 -18.08
N GLU A 128 4.33 -6.75 -18.94
CA GLU A 128 4.80 -8.14 -18.87
C GLU A 128 5.62 -8.40 -17.59
N ALA A 129 6.44 -7.44 -17.17
CA ALA A 129 7.21 -7.54 -15.95
C ALA A 129 6.32 -7.56 -14.70
N LEU A 130 5.29 -6.70 -14.64
CA LEU A 130 4.31 -6.69 -13.55
C LEU A 130 3.52 -8.00 -13.48
N LEU A 131 3.07 -8.52 -14.62
CA LEU A 131 2.37 -9.81 -14.66
C LEU A 131 3.29 -10.97 -14.29
N SER A 132 4.57 -10.94 -14.68
CA SER A 132 5.56 -11.94 -14.26
C SER A 132 5.75 -11.93 -12.74
N ALA A 133 5.95 -10.76 -12.16
CA ALA A 133 6.11 -10.59 -10.71
C ALA A 133 4.84 -11.00 -9.94
N ALA A 134 3.65 -10.69 -10.44
CA ALA A 134 2.38 -11.17 -9.86
C ALA A 134 2.29 -12.70 -9.85
N ARG A 135 2.77 -13.39 -10.89
CA ARG A 135 2.83 -14.87 -10.90
C ARG A 135 3.83 -15.41 -9.86
N VAL A 136 4.95 -14.72 -9.65
CA VAL A 136 5.91 -15.08 -8.59
C VAL A 136 5.25 -14.98 -7.22
N LEU A 137 4.53 -13.88 -6.94
CA LEU A 137 3.79 -13.73 -5.68
C LEU A 137 2.75 -14.85 -5.47
N MET A 138 2.03 -15.25 -6.53
CA MET A 138 1.09 -16.36 -6.45
C MET A 138 1.75 -17.69 -6.10
N ALA A 139 3.01 -17.91 -6.50
CA ALA A 139 3.76 -19.14 -6.21
C ALA A 139 4.44 -19.15 -4.84
N GLU A 140 4.90 -17.99 -4.35
CA GLU A 140 5.63 -17.87 -3.08
C GLU A 140 4.69 -17.72 -1.86
N LEU A 141 3.46 -17.25 -2.09
CA LEU A 141 2.46 -17.05 -1.04
C LEU A 141 1.43 -18.18 -0.94
N SER A 142 1.30 -19.03 -1.97
CA SER A 142 0.36 -20.17 -2.01
C SER A 142 0.63 -21.24 -0.96
#